data_AF-A0A090MHD0-F1
#
_entry.id   AF-A0A090MHD0-F1
#
_cell.length_a   1.000
_cell.length_b   1.000
_cell.length_c   1.000
_cell.angle_alpha   90.00
_cell.angle_beta   90.00
_cell.angle_gamma   90.00
#
_symmetry.space_group_name_H-M   'P 1'
#
loop_
_entity.id
_entity.type
_entity.pdbx_description
1 polymer ?
#
loop_
_entity_poly.entity_id
_entity_poly.type
_entity_poly.pdbx_seq_one_letter_code
_entity_poly.pdbx_strand_id
1 'polypeptide(L)'
;MTAMPTVDQLPSFMDTASYLANNRFQCIWYLPYKKRCCMVQITPKDNQRALQRAKGVLESRLAATSTLQDLATIAEDCCCTRHHRNKIWGSGLAQELANRRQNEIRNDLGLTTDGRNLSVKTEDTKTSVPITFAKHQVQKEETLLSKLRSAIYPLACKTGSLYFYTHADDAFGGMIKIGYTSRTIDSRLHEWAECGNGYPRLLYSLSGVRHPERVELLIHFELVEWWYAQRWCERHHKAHIEWFKVDLDRVRTVARFWCQWMQDANPYDRRGRLKALWVGHIQFLVQHDNPITAAAMVQIQKIEEGSDEVCEFIDDEVLRKKQDAVVKEEVEEE
;
A
#
# COMPACT_ATOMS: atom_id res chain seq x y z
N MET A 1 -7.65 21.10 9.55
CA MET A 1 -6.69 20.00 9.79
C MET A 1 -7.02 19.38 11.14
N THR A 2 -7.11 18.06 11.25
CA THR A 2 -7.31 17.39 12.54
C THR A 2 -6.02 17.49 13.35
N ALA A 3 -6.10 18.04 14.57
CA ALA A 3 -4.94 18.16 15.46
C ALA A 3 -4.30 16.78 15.72
N MET A 4 -2.97 16.71 15.64
CA MET A 4 -2.22 15.52 16.04
C MET A 4 -2.29 15.35 17.56
N PRO A 5 -2.26 14.11 18.08
CA PRO A 5 -2.16 13.91 19.51
C PRO A 5 -0.78 14.36 20.02
N THR A 6 -0.74 14.84 21.26
CA THR A 6 0.52 15.02 21.99
C THR A 6 0.97 13.69 22.57
N VAL A 7 2.26 13.57 22.94
CA VAL A 7 2.79 12.36 23.56
C VAL A 7 1.97 11.96 24.80
N ASP A 8 1.59 12.93 25.63
CA ASP A 8 0.82 12.75 26.87
C ASP A 8 -0.57 12.14 26.69
N GLN A 9 -1.14 12.27 25.48
CA GLN A 9 -2.44 11.68 25.16
C GLN A 9 -2.34 10.20 24.78
N LEU A 10 -1.13 9.66 24.59
CA LEU A 10 -0.90 8.26 24.28
C LEU A 10 -0.75 7.42 25.55
N PRO A 11 -1.19 6.14 25.55
CA PRO A 11 -1.11 5.26 26.71
C PRO A 11 0.32 5.07 27.23
N SER A 12 0.45 4.91 28.55
CA SER A 12 1.71 4.57 29.23
C SER A 12 2.29 3.27 28.68
N PHE A 13 3.57 3.00 28.98
CA PHE A 13 4.18 1.72 28.66
C PHE A 13 3.43 0.57 29.32
N MET A 14 3.10 0.70 30.60
CA MET A 14 2.43 -0.34 31.39
C MET A 14 1.00 -0.61 30.89
N ASP A 15 0.23 0.42 30.54
CA ASP A 15 -1.07 0.24 29.90
C ASP A 15 -0.94 -0.52 28.58
N THR A 16 0.04 -0.13 27.76
CA THR A 16 0.28 -0.76 26.46
C THR A 16 0.69 -2.23 26.62
N ALA A 17 1.61 -2.54 27.52
CA ALA A 17 2.03 -3.90 27.82
C ALA A 17 0.85 -4.76 28.31
N SER A 18 0.01 -4.21 29.16
CA SER A 18 -1.23 -4.86 29.61
C SER A 18 -2.20 -5.10 28.46
N TYR A 19 -2.40 -4.13 27.57
CA TYR A 19 -3.29 -4.28 26.41
C TYR A 19 -2.80 -5.37 25.44
N LEU A 20 -1.49 -5.44 25.22
CA LEU A 20 -0.84 -6.45 24.38
C LEU A 20 -0.99 -7.86 24.98
N ALA A 21 -0.74 -8.01 26.29
CA ALA A 21 -0.86 -9.29 27.00
C ALA A 21 -2.31 -9.81 27.03
N ASN A 22 -3.28 -8.90 27.09
CA ASN A 22 -4.72 -9.22 27.08
C ASN A 22 -5.33 -9.31 25.68
N ASN A 23 -4.52 -9.30 24.61
CA ASN A 23 -5.00 -9.41 23.23
C ASN A 23 -6.12 -8.41 22.87
N ARG A 24 -6.00 -7.16 23.35
CA ARG A 24 -7.01 -6.13 23.04
C ARG A 24 -6.98 -5.69 21.58
N PHE A 25 -5.86 -5.90 20.88
CA PHE A 25 -5.62 -5.50 19.48
C PHE A 25 -5.98 -4.04 19.17
N GLN A 26 -5.98 -3.13 20.15
CA GLN A 26 -6.41 -1.75 19.96
C GLN A 26 -5.24 -0.85 19.52
N CYS A 27 -5.47 0.00 18.52
CA CYS A 27 -4.49 1.01 18.12
C CYS A 27 -4.31 2.09 19.19
N ILE A 28 -3.06 2.39 19.56
CA ILE A 28 -2.73 3.37 20.62
C ILE A 28 -2.93 4.84 20.20
N TRP A 29 -3.18 5.11 18.92
CA TRP A 29 -3.30 6.48 18.41
C TRP A 29 -4.54 7.17 18.97
N TYR A 30 -4.33 8.25 19.72
CA TYR A 30 -5.40 9.06 20.30
C TYR A 30 -5.97 10.03 19.26
N LEU A 31 -7.30 10.19 19.28
CA LEU A 31 -8.03 11.12 18.41
C LEU A 31 -8.57 12.27 19.27
N PRO A 32 -7.89 13.44 19.36
CA PRO A 32 -8.26 14.52 20.28
C PRO A 32 -9.71 14.98 20.16
N TYR A 33 -10.19 15.12 18.92
CA TYR A 33 -11.56 15.53 18.61
C TYR A 33 -12.63 14.51 19.01
N LYS A 34 -12.27 13.23 19.12
CA LYS A 34 -13.18 12.15 19.55
C LYS A 34 -12.96 11.73 21.01
N LYS A 35 -11.95 12.29 21.67
CA LYS A 35 -11.54 11.98 23.05
C LYS A 35 -11.36 10.48 23.34
N ARG A 36 -10.83 9.72 22.36
CA ARG A 36 -10.62 8.27 22.48
C ARG A 36 -9.53 7.77 21.52
N CYS A 37 -9.04 6.56 21.76
CA CYS A 37 -8.15 5.86 20.83
C CYS A 37 -8.87 5.44 19.54
N CYS A 38 -8.06 5.25 18.50
CA CYS A 38 -8.49 4.67 17.24
C CYS A 38 -9.15 3.30 17.46
N MET A 39 -10.28 3.08 16.79
CA MET A 39 -11.04 1.81 16.86
C MET A 39 -10.53 0.77 15.86
N VAL A 40 -9.60 1.13 14.98
CA VAL A 40 -9.02 0.17 14.03
C VAL A 40 -8.08 -0.76 14.80
N GLN A 41 -8.30 -2.05 14.63
CA GLN A 41 -7.49 -3.07 15.30
C GLN A 41 -6.11 -3.20 14.64
N ILE A 42 -5.10 -3.52 15.46
CA ILE A 42 -3.79 -3.96 14.98
C ILE A 42 -3.86 -5.46 14.64
N THR A 43 -2.98 -5.92 13.75
CA THR A 43 -3.01 -7.34 13.35
C THR A 43 -2.48 -8.23 14.49
N PRO A 44 -2.90 -9.51 14.56
CA PRO A 44 -2.36 -10.45 15.55
C PRO A 44 -0.83 -10.58 15.49
N LYS A 45 -0.27 -10.55 14.26
CA LYS A 45 1.17 -10.57 14.03
C LYS A 45 1.87 -9.34 14.61
N ASP A 46 1.28 -8.15 14.47
CA ASP A 46 1.85 -6.92 15.02
C ASP A 46 1.76 -6.92 16.56
N ASN A 47 0.63 -7.37 17.12
CA ASN A 47 0.46 -7.52 18.57
C ASN A 47 1.50 -8.48 19.17
N GLN A 48 1.74 -9.62 18.53
CA GLN A 48 2.73 -10.60 18.99
C GLN A 48 4.15 -10.04 18.96
N ARG A 49 4.53 -9.33 17.88
CA ARG A 49 5.86 -8.68 17.80
C ARG A 49 6.03 -7.62 18.89
N ALA A 50 5.03 -6.75 19.06
CA ALA A 50 5.04 -5.72 20.10
C ALA A 50 5.14 -6.33 21.50
N LEU A 51 4.40 -7.41 21.78
CA LEU A 51 4.43 -8.11 23.06
C LEU A 51 5.79 -8.74 23.34
N GLN A 52 6.40 -9.40 22.34
CA GLN A 52 7.74 -9.98 22.47
C GLN A 52 8.78 -8.91 22.80
N ARG A 53 8.75 -7.77 22.10
CA ARG A 53 9.65 -6.64 22.40
C ARG A 53 9.39 -6.05 23.78
N ALA A 54 8.13 -5.87 24.16
CA ALA A 54 7.78 -5.33 25.47
C ALA A 54 8.29 -6.23 26.61
N LYS A 55 8.21 -7.56 26.45
CA LYS A 55 8.82 -8.52 27.39
C LYS A 55 10.35 -8.37 27.45
N GLY A 56 11.00 -8.31 26.29
CA GLY A 56 12.46 -8.11 26.22
C GLY A 56 12.92 -6.82 26.90
N VAL A 57 12.19 -5.71 26.75
CA VAL A 57 12.46 -4.44 27.43
C VAL A 57 12.36 -4.56 28.94
N LEU A 58 11.33 -5.27 29.45
CA LEU A 58 11.13 -5.50 30.88
C LEU A 58 12.21 -6.43 31.47
N GLU A 59 12.60 -7.47 30.73
CA GLU A 59 13.59 -8.46 31.16
C GLU A 59 15.02 -7.89 31.18
N SER A 60 15.37 -7.05 30.20
CA SER A 60 16.75 -6.56 30.00
C SER A 60 17.19 -5.45 30.97
N ARG A 61 16.30 -4.96 31.85
CA ARG A 61 16.57 -3.89 32.84
C ARG A 61 17.41 -2.71 32.28
N LEU A 62 17.09 -2.27 31.06
CA LEU A 62 17.58 -1.05 30.38
C LEU A 62 19.08 -1.01 30.02
N ALA A 63 19.46 -1.60 28.87
CA ALA A 63 20.62 -1.10 28.11
C ALA A 63 20.16 0.12 27.26
N ALA A 64 20.75 1.30 27.51
CA ALA A 64 20.12 2.59 27.22
C ALA A 64 19.77 2.86 25.74
N THR A 65 20.61 2.44 24.78
CA THR A 65 20.42 2.75 23.35
C THR A 65 19.54 1.76 22.60
N SER A 66 19.66 0.45 22.85
CA SER A 66 18.79 -0.56 22.22
C SER A 66 17.33 -0.43 22.70
N THR A 67 17.13 -0.01 23.95
CA THR A 67 15.79 0.08 24.55
C THR A 67 14.94 1.20 23.94
N LEU A 68 15.53 2.35 23.57
CA LEU A 68 14.77 3.43 22.93
C LEU A 68 14.25 3.02 21.55
N GLN A 69 15.08 2.33 20.76
CA GLN A 69 14.68 1.82 19.45
C GLN A 69 13.56 0.78 19.59
N ASP A 70 13.66 -0.12 20.57
CA ASP A 70 12.59 -1.09 20.84
C ASP A 70 11.29 -0.41 21.28
N LEU A 71 11.35 0.60 22.14
CA LEU A 71 10.17 1.35 22.59
C LEU A 71 9.50 2.12 21.45
N ALA A 72 10.28 2.74 20.56
CA ALA A 72 9.75 3.38 19.35
C ALA A 72 9.10 2.35 18.42
N THR A 73 9.74 1.20 18.22
CA THR A 73 9.21 0.11 17.40
C THR A 73 7.91 -0.46 17.98
N ILE A 74 7.82 -0.59 19.32
CA ILE A 74 6.57 -0.98 20.01
C ILE A 74 5.47 0.04 19.72
N ALA A 75 5.76 1.34 19.77
CA ALA A 75 4.77 2.37 19.45
C ALA A 75 4.22 2.22 18.01
N GLU A 76 5.08 1.93 17.05
CA GLU A 76 4.71 1.71 15.65
C GLU A 76 3.88 0.43 15.44
N ASP A 77 4.29 -0.69 16.06
CA ASP A 77 3.58 -1.97 15.97
C ASP A 77 2.21 -1.89 16.66
N CYS A 78 2.08 -1.05 17.70
CA CYS A 78 0.81 -0.74 18.37
C CYS A 78 -0.06 0.28 17.61
N CYS A 79 0.39 0.82 16.47
CA CYS A 79 -0.40 1.67 15.60
C CYS A 79 -0.97 0.90 14.41
N CYS A 80 -2.22 1.19 14.03
CA CYS A 80 -2.82 0.57 12.86
C CYS A 80 -2.08 1.00 11.59
N THR A 81 -1.68 0.00 10.79
CA THR A 81 -0.80 0.18 9.63
C THR A 81 -1.37 1.18 8.63
N ARG A 82 -2.69 1.14 8.42
CA ARG A 82 -3.40 1.92 7.40
C ARG A 82 -3.40 3.43 7.66
N HIS A 83 -3.51 3.86 8.92
CA HIS A 83 -3.81 5.26 9.23
C HIS A 83 -2.76 5.94 10.09
N HIS A 84 -2.14 5.20 11.02
CA HIS A 84 -1.41 5.81 12.11
C HIS A 84 0.05 5.36 12.22
N ARG A 85 0.42 4.17 11.72
CA ARG A 85 1.82 3.70 11.79
C ARG A 85 2.81 4.64 11.10
N ASN A 86 2.48 5.07 9.89
CA ASN A 86 3.32 6.01 9.15
C ASN A 86 3.30 7.43 9.75
N LYS A 87 2.18 7.81 10.41
CA LYS A 87 2.09 9.11 11.08
C LYS A 87 2.91 9.16 12.36
N ILE A 88 2.80 8.15 13.23
CA ILE A 88 3.55 8.09 14.49
C ILE A 88 5.06 8.02 14.24
N TRP A 89 5.46 7.30 13.20
CA TRP A 89 6.86 7.23 12.76
C TRP A 89 7.32 8.59 12.20
N GLY A 90 6.62 9.12 11.20
CA GLY A 90 7.07 10.29 10.45
C GLY A 90 6.96 11.62 11.20
N SER A 91 6.09 11.73 12.19
CA SER A 91 5.96 12.94 13.00
C SER A 91 6.99 13.04 14.12
N GLY A 92 7.85 12.03 14.32
CA GLY A 92 8.76 11.95 15.47
C GLY A 92 8.10 11.50 16.78
N LEU A 93 6.77 11.33 16.79
CA LEU A 93 5.99 11.02 17.99
C LEU A 93 6.33 9.64 18.57
N ALA A 94 6.75 8.68 17.73
CA ALA A 94 7.25 7.39 18.19
C ALA A 94 8.50 7.55 19.07
N GLN A 95 9.41 8.46 18.71
CA GLN A 95 10.64 8.72 19.46
C GLN A 95 10.37 9.49 20.75
N GLU A 96 9.49 10.50 20.70
CA GLU A 96 9.03 11.21 21.89
C GLU A 96 8.37 10.26 22.89
N LEU A 97 7.50 9.37 22.39
CA LEU A 97 6.84 8.36 23.22
C LEU A 97 7.84 7.35 23.79
N ALA A 98 8.86 6.95 23.02
CA ALA A 98 9.91 6.07 23.50
C ALA A 98 10.68 6.69 24.67
N ASN A 99 11.07 7.97 24.56
CA ASN A 99 11.73 8.70 25.65
C ASN A 99 10.84 8.76 26.91
N ARG A 100 9.56 9.11 26.74
CA ARG A 100 8.61 9.15 27.86
C ARG A 100 8.49 7.79 28.55
N ARG A 101 8.31 6.72 27.78
CA ARG A 101 8.19 5.34 28.29
C ARG A 101 9.46 4.85 28.96
N GLN A 102 10.64 5.23 28.47
CA GLN A 102 11.89 4.91 29.14
C GLN A 102 11.96 5.56 30.53
N ASN A 103 11.52 6.82 30.64
CA ASN A 103 11.46 7.52 31.93
C ASN A 103 10.44 6.86 32.88
N GLU A 104 9.27 6.47 32.38
CA GLU A 104 8.27 5.71 33.16
C GLU A 104 8.90 4.43 33.76
N ILE A 105 9.58 3.63 32.94
CA ILE A 105 10.23 2.39 33.39
C ILE A 105 11.35 2.67 34.40
N ARG A 106 12.17 3.71 34.20
CA ARG A 106 13.24 4.08 35.13
C ARG A 106 12.70 4.49 36.50
N ASN A 107 11.59 5.23 36.51
CA ASN A 107 10.92 5.65 37.74
C ASN A 107 10.36 4.44 38.49
N ASP A 108 9.70 3.51 37.79
CA ASP A 108 9.15 2.29 38.40
C ASP A 108 10.23 1.37 38.99
N LEU A 109 11.44 1.38 38.41
CA LEU A 109 12.61 0.63 38.91
C LEU A 109 13.36 1.34 40.04
N GLY A 110 12.92 2.53 40.48
CA GLY A 110 13.61 3.32 41.51
C GLY A 110 14.99 3.83 41.08
N LEU A 111 15.26 3.91 39.77
CA LEU A 111 16.54 4.35 39.20
C LEU A 111 16.62 5.86 38.98
N THR A 112 15.83 6.62 39.73
CA THR A 112 15.85 8.09 39.69
C THR A 112 17.19 8.59 40.20
N THR A 113 18.00 9.16 39.31
CA THR A 113 19.12 10.02 39.70
C THR A 113 18.54 11.29 40.32
N ASP A 114 18.89 11.55 41.58
CA ASP A 114 18.65 12.85 42.22
C ASP A 114 19.11 13.99 41.31
N GLY A 115 18.17 14.88 40.98
CA GLY A 115 18.44 16.31 40.91
C GLY A 115 19.45 16.84 39.88
N ARG A 116 19.55 16.27 38.67
CA ARG A 116 20.03 17.04 37.51
C ARG A 116 19.02 16.98 36.38
N ASN A 117 18.24 18.06 36.27
CA ASN A 117 17.64 18.50 35.02
C ASN A 117 18.76 18.66 33.98
N LEU A 118 19.13 17.57 33.31
CA LEU A 118 19.69 17.63 31.97
C LEU A 118 18.55 18.07 31.07
N SER A 119 18.27 19.38 31.08
CA SER A 119 17.72 20.03 29.91
C SER A 119 18.77 19.85 28.82
N VAL A 120 18.72 18.69 28.18
CA VAL A 120 19.31 18.51 26.86
C VAL A 120 18.55 19.53 26.03
N LYS A 121 19.18 20.68 25.81
CA LYS A 121 18.84 21.55 24.71
C LYS A 121 18.96 20.66 23.49
N THR A 122 17.84 20.15 23.01
CA THR A 122 17.71 19.64 21.66
C THR A 122 18.10 20.81 20.78
N GLU A 123 19.37 20.87 20.38
CA GLU A 123 19.75 21.64 19.22
C GLU A 123 18.83 21.18 18.10
N ASP A 124 18.05 22.13 17.59
CA ASP A 124 17.15 22.03 16.44
C ASP A 124 17.94 21.77 15.14
N THR A 125 18.93 20.87 15.17
CA THR A 125 19.29 20.11 13.99
C THR A 125 18.12 19.18 13.70
N LYS A 126 17.12 19.71 12.99
CA LYS A 126 16.15 18.92 12.22
C LYS A 126 16.95 18.06 11.24
N THR A 127 17.48 16.94 11.72
CA THR A 127 17.88 15.83 10.87
C THR A 127 16.61 15.36 10.19
N SER A 128 16.45 15.74 8.92
CA SER A 128 15.33 15.30 8.09
C SER A 128 15.23 13.79 8.19
N VAL A 129 14.04 13.28 8.48
CA VAL A 129 13.85 11.83 8.65
C VAL A 129 14.24 11.15 7.33
N PRO A 130 15.14 10.15 7.34
CA PRO A 130 15.59 9.53 6.11
C PRO A 130 14.42 8.92 5.34
N ILE A 131 14.44 9.09 4.03
CA ILE A 131 13.41 8.54 3.14
C ILE A 131 13.45 7.02 3.26
N THR A 132 12.31 6.46 3.68
CA THR A 132 12.15 5.01 3.83
C THR A 132 10.87 4.54 3.21
N PHE A 133 10.93 3.31 2.70
CA PHE A 133 9.80 2.62 2.10
C PHE A 133 9.39 1.44 2.95
N ALA A 134 8.09 1.17 3.00
CA ALA A 134 7.54 -0.04 3.60
C ALA A 134 6.53 -0.66 2.63
N LYS A 135 6.46 -1.99 2.58
CA LYS A 135 5.47 -2.68 1.73
C LYS A 135 4.07 -2.20 2.10
N HIS A 136 3.30 -1.81 1.09
CA HIS A 136 1.94 -1.34 1.26
C HIS A 136 1.06 -2.50 1.75
N GLN A 137 0.17 -2.21 2.70
CA GLN A 137 -0.71 -3.21 3.30
C GLN A 137 -2.14 -2.94 2.83
N VAL A 138 -2.60 -3.80 1.92
CA VAL A 138 -3.94 -3.79 1.35
C VAL A 138 -4.89 -4.60 2.25
N GLN A 139 -6.17 -4.22 2.34
CA GLN A 139 -7.14 -5.01 3.12
C GLN A 139 -7.38 -6.38 2.46
N LYS A 140 -7.68 -7.42 3.24
CA LYS A 140 -7.88 -8.78 2.71
C LYS A 140 -9.03 -8.84 1.69
N GLU A 141 -10.02 -7.96 1.81
CA GLU A 141 -11.18 -7.84 0.94
C GLU A 141 -10.90 -6.98 -0.32
N GLU A 142 -9.81 -6.22 -0.30
CA GLU A 142 -9.35 -5.42 -1.43
C GLU A 142 -8.43 -6.27 -2.30
N THR A 143 -8.94 -6.68 -3.45
CA THR A 143 -8.23 -7.50 -4.44
C THR A 143 -8.41 -6.88 -5.81
N LEU A 144 -7.58 -7.30 -6.77
CA LEU A 144 -7.78 -6.90 -8.16
C LEU A 144 -9.21 -7.21 -8.63
N LEU A 145 -9.72 -8.39 -8.27
CA LEU A 145 -11.11 -8.80 -8.53
C LEU A 145 -12.14 -7.83 -7.92
N SER A 146 -12.00 -7.47 -6.65
CA SER A 146 -12.98 -6.58 -5.99
C SER A 146 -12.92 -5.16 -6.53
N LYS A 147 -11.74 -4.68 -6.95
CA LYS A 147 -11.63 -3.41 -7.67
C LYS A 147 -12.21 -3.50 -9.07
N LEU A 148 -11.91 -4.53 -9.84
CA LEU A 148 -12.43 -4.71 -11.21
C LEU A 148 -13.98 -4.68 -11.24
N ARG A 149 -14.62 -5.31 -10.26
CA ARG A 149 -16.09 -5.34 -10.09
C ARG A 149 -16.69 -4.06 -9.51
N SER A 150 -15.91 -3.20 -8.86
CA SER A 150 -16.46 -1.99 -8.25
C SER A 150 -16.89 -0.98 -9.31
N ALA A 151 -17.97 -0.26 -9.05
CA ALA A 151 -18.45 0.77 -9.97
C ALA A 151 -17.43 1.91 -10.10
N ILE A 152 -17.21 2.40 -11.32
CA ILE A 152 -16.53 3.66 -11.57
C ILE A 152 -17.42 4.79 -11.07
N TYR A 153 -16.84 5.71 -10.29
CA TYR A 153 -17.56 6.87 -9.80
C TYR A 153 -18.06 7.73 -10.97
N PRO A 154 -19.34 8.16 -11.01
CA PRO A 154 -19.89 8.87 -12.17
C PRO A 154 -19.17 10.19 -12.53
N LEU A 155 -18.53 10.84 -11.54
CA LEU A 155 -17.76 12.07 -11.76
C LEU A 155 -16.26 11.80 -11.99
N ALA A 156 -15.83 10.54 -12.05
CA ALA A 156 -14.46 10.21 -12.38
C ALA A 156 -14.13 10.69 -13.80
N CYS A 157 -12.86 11.07 -14.00
CA CYS A 157 -12.39 11.52 -15.30
C CYS A 157 -12.56 10.40 -16.34
N LYS A 158 -13.15 10.73 -17.49
CA LYS A 158 -13.40 9.76 -18.57
C LYS A 158 -12.16 9.51 -19.43
N THR A 159 -11.31 10.52 -19.56
CA THR A 159 -10.06 10.46 -20.33
C THR A 159 -8.97 11.22 -19.57
N GLY A 160 -7.73 10.77 -19.71
CA GLY A 160 -6.57 11.47 -19.18
C GLY A 160 -5.27 10.77 -19.56
N SER A 161 -4.26 10.89 -18.71
CA SER A 161 -2.96 10.28 -18.91
C SER A 161 -2.51 9.52 -17.67
N LEU A 162 -1.76 8.44 -17.90
CA LEU A 162 -0.94 7.77 -16.89
C LEU A 162 0.50 8.27 -17.02
N TYR A 163 1.18 8.40 -15.89
CA TYR A 163 2.59 8.77 -15.85
C TYR A 163 3.32 7.95 -14.81
N PHE A 164 4.60 7.72 -15.09
CA PHE A 164 5.49 6.89 -14.31
C PHE A 164 6.76 7.68 -14.05
N TYR A 165 7.12 7.91 -12.80
CA TYR A 165 8.30 8.72 -12.47
C TYR A 165 9.11 8.13 -11.32
N THR A 166 10.33 8.62 -11.17
CA THR A 166 11.15 8.39 -9.97
C THR A 166 11.87 9.68 -9.56
N HIS A 167 12.53 9.68 -8.41
CA HIS A 167 13.45 10.76 -8.01
C HIS A 167 14.90 10.33 -8.23
N ALA A 168 15.80 11.31 -8.34
CA ALA A 168 17.23 11.05 -8.56
C ALA A 168 17.96 10.58 -7.29
N ASP A 169 17.37 10.85 -6.11
CA ASP A 169 17.92 10.43 -4.82
C ASP A 169 17.99 8.90 -4.73
N ASP A 170 19.13 8.39 -4.27
CA ASP A 170 19.44 6.95 -4.17
C ASP A 170 18.42 6.18 -3.31
N ALA A 171 17.75 6.84 -2.36
CA ALA A 171 16.68 6.25 -1.58
C ALA A 171 15.50 5.75 -2.44
N PHE A 172 15.33 6.30 -3.65
CA PHE A 172 14.33 5.89 -4.64
C PHE A 172 14.89 4.89 -5.66
N GLY A 173 16.10 4.37 -5.45
CA GLY A 173 16.72 3.38 -6.35
C GLY A 173 15.79 2.19 -6.65
N GLY A 174 15.40 2.07 -7.92
CA GLY A 174 14.48 1.02 -8.39
C GLY A 174 13.00 1.23 -8.00
N MET A 175 12.64 2.38 -7.42
CA MET A 175 11.26 2.73 -7.10
C MET A 175 10.63 3.54 -8.23
N ILE A 176 9.46 3.11 -8.67
CA ILE A 176 8.64 3.77 -9.70
C ILE A 176 7.34 4.21 -9.06
N LYS A 177 7.02 5.50 -9.15
CA LYS A 177 5.70 6.01 -8.82
C LYS A 177 4.79 5.87 -10.03
N ILE A 178 3.60 5.32 -9.81
CA ILE A 178 2.55 5.21 -10.83
C ILE A 178 1.43 6.18 -10.47
N GLY A 179 1.12 7.08 -11.41
CA GLY A 179 0.12 8.13 -11.21
C GLY A 179 -0.79 8.32 -12.41
N TYR A 180 -1.94 8.96 -12.19
CA TYR A 180 -2.79 9.48 -13.26
C TYR A 180 -3.07 10.98 -13.14
N THR A 181 -3.49 11.59 -14.25
CA THR A 181 -3.94 12.98 -14.31
C THR A 181 -4.95 13.17 -15.45
N SER A 182 -5.94 14.04 -15.24
CA SER A 182 -6.78 14.60 -16.31
C SER A 182 -6.28 15.94 -16.85
N ARG A 183 -5.22 16.49 -16.22
CA ARG A 183 -4.49 17.68 -16.65
C ARG A 183 -3.23 17.26 -17.42
N THR A 184 -2.29 18.18 -17.59
CA THR A 184 -0.96 17.87 -18.13
C THR A 184 -0.13 17.09 -17.11
N ILE A 185 0.76 16.23 -17.62
CA ILE A 185 1.73 15.49 -16.79
C ILE A 185 2.69 16.47 -16.13
N ASP A 186 3.19 17.47 -16.86
CA ASP A 186 4.13 18.46 -16.32
C ASP A 186 3.59 19.20 -15.11
N SER A 187 2.32 19.61 -15.13
CA SER A 187 1.68 20.26 -13.97
C SER A 187 1.68 19.32 -12.76
N ARG A 188 1.47 18.02 -12.98
CA ARG A 188 1.47 17.03 -11.89
C ARG A 188 2.88 16.72 -11.39
N LEU A 189 3.89 16.71 -12.26
CA LEU A 189 5.29 16.57 -11.85
C LEU A 189 5.77 17.78 -11.03
N HIS A 190 5.31 19.00 -11.35
CA HIS A 190 5.60 20.18 -10.52
C HIS A 190 5.03 20.05 -9.11
N GLU A 191 3.79 19.58 -8.96
CA GLU A 191 3.19 19.31 -7.63
C GLU A 191 3.97 18.24 -6.86
N TRP A 192 4.48 17.22 -7.55
CA TRP A 192 5.33 16.21 -6.90
C TRP A 192 6.73 16.74 -6.56
N ALA A 193 7.25 17.77 -7.23
CA ALA A 193 8.49 18.44 -6.84
C ALA A 193 8.37 19.13 -5.47
N GLU A 194 7.16 19.56 -5.09
CA GLU A 194 6.89 20.16 -3.77
C GLU A 194 7.06 19.17 -2.61
N CYS A 195 7.23 17.87 -2.89
CA CYS A 195 7.53 16.85 -1.86
C CYS A 195 8.89 17.04 -1.18
N GLY A 196 9.79 17.81 -1.79
CA GLY A 196 11.14 18.04 -1.27
C GLY A 196 12.18 17.00 -1.69
N ASN A 197 11.84 16.07 -2.59
CA ASN A 197 12.74 15.01 -3.07
C ASN A 197 13.41 15.36 -4.43
N GLY A 198 13.48 16.65 -4.77
CA GLY A 198 13.90 17.13 -6.09
C GLY A 198 12.83 16.95 -7.17
N TYR A 199 13.12 17.46 -8.38
CA TYR A 199 12.18 17.38 -9.49
C TYR A 199 12.03 15.93 -9.98
N PRO A 200 10.80 15.42 -10.16
CA PRO A 200 10.56 14.08 -10.68
C PRO A 200 11.18 13.83 -12.06
N ARG A 201 11.84 12.69 -12.23
CA ARG A 201 12.27 12.20 -13.55
C ARG A 201 11.16 11.33 -14.14
N LEU A 202 10.52 11.82 -15.19
CA LEU A 202 9.54 11.06 -15.97
C LEU A 202 10.23 9.87 -16.66
N LEU A 203 9.70 8.67 -16.49
CA LEU A 203 10.23 7.42 -17.04
C LEU A 203 9.40 6.91 -18.23
N TYR A 204 8.08 7.12 -18.15
CA TYR A 204 7.11 6.68 -19.15
C TYR A 204 5.79 7.41 -18.97
N SER A 205 4.95 7.43 -20.02
CA SER A 205 3.60 7.95 -19.96
C SER A 205 2.71 7.36 -21.05
N LEU A 206 1.40 7.33 -20.80
CA LEU A 206 0.37 6.97 -21.76
C LEU A 206 -0.70 8.06 -21.75
N SER A 207 -1.01 8.62 -22.92
CA SER A 207 -2.04 9.65 -23.11
C SER A 207 -3.32 9.07 -23.69
N GLY A 208 -4.44 9.79 -23.57
CA GLY A 208 -5.72 9.37 -24.14
C GLY A 208 -6.31 8.15 -23.44
N VAL A 209 -5.87 7.86 -22.21
CA VAL A 209 -6.29 6.71 -21.44
C VAL A 209 -7.74 6.89 -20.99
N ARG A 210 -8.60 5.93 -21.36
CA ARG A 210 -9.99 5.87 -20.89
C ARG A 210 -10.01 5.47 -19.41
N HIS A 211 -10.80 6.18 -18.61
CA HIS A 211 -10.91 5.96 -17.16
C HIS A 211 -9.55 5.84 -16.45
N PRO A 212 -8.67 6.85 -16.55
CA PRO A 212 -7.27 6.74 -16.13
C PRO A 212 -7.09 6.41 -14.65
N GLU A 213 -7.97 6.92 -13.77
CA GLU A 213 -8.01 6.56 -12.34
C GLU A 213 -8.30 5.07 -12.13
N ARG A 214 -9.22 4.51 -12.92
CA ARG A 214 -9.54 3.09 -12.86
C ARG A 214 -8.36 2.26 -13.32
N VAL A 215 -7.73 2.65 -14.43
CA VAL A 215 -6.58 1.94 -14.97
C VAL A 215 -5.40 1.97 -13.99
N GLU A 216 -5.09 3.13 -13.40
CA GLU A 216 -4.07 3.24 -12.34
C GLU A 216 -4.36 2.27 -11.19
N LEU A 217 -5.60 2.27 -10.69
CA LEU A 217 -6.02 1.38 -9.61
C LEU A 217 -5.83 -0.10 -9.97
N LEU A 218 -6.19 -0.51 -11.19
CA LEU A 218 -6.02 -1.90 -11.63
C LEU A 218 -4.53 -2.29 -11.74
N ILE A 219 -3.68 -1.39 -12.24
CA ILE A 219 -2.23 -1.59 -12.27
C ILE A 219 -1.67 -1.76 -10.86
N HIS A 220 -2.09 -0.91 -9.91
CA HIS A 220 -1.63 -1.00 -8.51
C HIS A 220 -1.96 -2.37 -7.89
N PHE A 221 -3.17 -2.88 -8.14
CA PHE A 221 -3.61 -4.16 -7.59
C PHE A 221 -3.01 -5.39 -8.30
N GLU A 222 -2.72 -5.31 -9.60
CA GLU A 222 -1.98 -6.37 -10.30
C GLU A 222 -0.53 -6.44 -9.83
N LEU A 223 0.06 -5.29 -9.48
CA LEU A 223 1.43 -5.18 -8.98
C LEU A 223 1.52 -5.15 -7.45
N VAL A 224 0.48 -5.63 -6.75
CA VAL A 224 0.35 -5.52 -5.28
C VAL A 224 1.56 -6.09 -4.53
N GLU A 225 2.21 -7.12 -5.06
CA GLU A 225 3.39 -7.74 -4.44
C GLU A 225 4.60 -6.81 -4.36
N TRP A 226 4.70 -5.87 -5.29
CA TRP A 226 5.75 -4.87 -5.38
C TRP A 226 5.29 -3.48 -4.95
N TRP A 227 4.13 -3.36 -4.30
CA TRP A 227 3.55 -2.08 -3.89
C TRP A 227 4.12 -1.61 -2.54
N TYR A 228 4.66 -0.40 -2.49
CA TYR A 228 5.29 0.23 -1.33
C TYR A 228 4.70 1.62 -1.05
N ALA A 229 4.83 2.04 0.19
CA ALA A 229 4.60 3.40 0.61
C ALA A 229 5.92 4.06 1.01
N GLN A 230 6.19 5.27 0.50
CA GLN A 230 7.10 6.20 1.17
C GLN A 230 6.46 6.52 2.53
N ARG A 231 7.12 6.09 3.61
CA ARG A 231 6.53 6.08 4.95
C ARG A 231 6.08 7.46 5.39
N TRP A 232 6.84 8.51 5.04
CA TRP A 232 6.51 9.87 5.38
C TRP A 232 7.02 10.85 4.33
N CYS A 233 6.18 11.82 4.02
CA CYS A 233 6.58 13.04 3.32
C CYS A 233 6.39 14.20 4.29
N GLU A 234 7.48 14.88 4.64
CA GLU A 234 7.47 16.00 5.59
C GLU A 234 6.62 17.17 5.08
N ARG A 235 6.59 17.41 3.76
CA ARG A 235 5.83 18.50 3.13
C ARG A 235 4.33 18.27 3.15
N HIS A 236 3.92 17.02 2.92
CA HIS A 236 2.50 16.64 2.84
C HIS A 236 1.93 16.06 4.13
N HIS A 237 2.78 15.83 5.14
CA HIS A 237 2.44 15.19 6.42
C HIS A 237 1.63 13.89 6.27
N LYS A 238 1.99 13.09 5.25
CA LYS A 238 1.35 11.80 4.95
C LYS A 238 2.32 10.88 4.23
N ALA A 239 2.00 9.60 4.23
CA ALA A 239 2.65 8.64 3.35
C ALA A 239 2.21 8.86 1.89
N HIS A 240 3.12 8.63 0.95
CA HIS A 240 2.75 8.45 -0.45
C HIS A 240 2.73 6.97 -0.72
N ILE A 241 1.59 6.45 -1.14
CA ILE A 241 1.39 5.01 -1.23
C ILE A 241 1.61 4.49 -2.63
N GLU A 242 1.84 5.33 -3.63
CA GLU A 242 1.81 4.91 -5.05
C GLU A 242 3.18 4.50 -5.60
N TRP A 243 4.06 3.90 -4.76
CA TRP A 243 5.42 3.52 -5.14
C TRP A 243 5.56 2.02 -5.38
N PHE A 244 6.33 1.63 -6.39
CA PHE A 244 6.48 0.23 -6.79
C PHE A 244 7.95 -0.13 -7.01
N LYS A 245 8.39 -1.25 -6.43
CA LYS A 245 9.75 -1.78 -6.61
C LYS A 245 9.75 -2.88 -7.67
N VAL A 246 9.74 -2.48 -8.93
CA VAL A 246 9.52 -3.36 -10.09
C VAL A 246 10.20 -2.78 -11.33
N ASP A 247 10.55 -3.63 -12.28
CA ASP A 247 11.19 -3.20 -13.53
C ASP A 247 10.23 -2.38 -14.40
N LEU A 248 10.79 -1.35 -15.05
CA LEU A 248 10.02 -0.41 -15.87
C LEU A 248 9.30 -1.11 -17.02
N ASP A 249 9.90 -2.13 -17.65
CA ASP A 249 9.28 -2.85 -18.77
C ASP A 249 8.08 -3.70 -18.35
N ARG A 250 8.12 -4.26 -17.13
CA ARG A 250 6.97 -4.97 -16.56
C ARG A 250 5.81 -3.99 -16.34
N VAL A 251 6.09 -2.83 -15.73
CA VAL A 251 5.08 -1.78 -15.50
C VAL A 251 4.50 -1.28 -16.82
N ARG A 252 5.35 -1.02 -17.82
CA ARG A 252 4.92 -0.60 -19.17
C ARG A 252 3.98 -1.62 -19.79
N THR A 253 4.32 -2.90 -19.70
CA THR A 253 3.52 -3.99 -20.28
C THR A 253 2.14 -4.07 -19.62
N VAL A 254 2.09 -4.13 -18.28
CA VAL A 254 0.83 -4.17 -17.52
C VAL A 254 -0.03 -2.93 -17.79
N ALA A 255 0.58 -1.75 -17.80
CA ALA A 255 -0.13 -0.51 -18.09
C ALA A 255 -0.71 -0.48 -19.52
N ARG A 256 0.08 -0.91 -20.52
CA ARG A 256 -0.38 -0.97 -21.92
C ARG A 256 -1.57 -1.92 -22.07
N PHE A 257 -1.51 -3.10 -21.47
CA PHE A 257 -2.63 -4.05 -21.55
C PHE A 257 -3.89 -3.55 -20.87
N TRP A 258 -3.79 -2.95 -19.68
CA TRP A 258 -4.98 -2.36 -19.05
C TRP A 258 -5.55 -1.19 -19.86
N CYS A 259 -4.69 -0.33 -20.42
CA CYS A 259 -5.13 0.75 -21.30
C CYS A 259 -5.83 0.20 -22.56
N GLN A 260 -5.23 -0.80 -23.21
CA GLN A 260 -5.78 -1.44 -24.41
C GLN A 260 -7.14 -2.05 -24.11
N TRP A 261 -7.23 -2.93 -23.11
CA TRP A 261 -8.49 -3.56 -22.72
C TRP A 261 -9.57 -2.53 -22.35
N MET A 262 -9.22 -1.50 -21.58
CA MET A 262 -10.16 -0.45 -21.21
C MET A 262 -10.69 0.31 -22.43
N GLN A 263 -9.84 0.51 -23.44
CA GLN A 263 -10.18 1.25 -24.65
C GLN A 263 -11.02 0.41 -25.61
N ASP A 264 -10.60 -0.82 -25.88
CA ASP A 264 -11.16 -1.69 -26.92
C ASP A 264 -12.47 -2.33 -26.41
N ALA A 265 -12.44 -2.95 -25.23
CA ALA A 265 -13.60 -3.63 -24.67
C ALA A 265 -14.67 -2.67 -24.12
N ASN A 266 -14.26 -1.46 -23.74
CA ASN A 266 -15.08 -0.48 -23.01
C ASN A 266 -15.92 -1.17 -21.90
N PRO A 267 -15.27 -1.76 -20.89
CA PRO A 267 -15.86 -2.85 -20.09
C PRO A 267 -16.93 -2.39 -19.08
N TYR A 268 -17.08 -1.08 -18.90
CA TYR A 268 -18.05 -0.48 -17.97
C TYR A 268 -19.23 0.16 -18.72
N ASP A 269 -20.44 0.02 -18.16
CA ASP A 269 -21.66 0.63 -18.66
C ASP A 269 -21.70 2.15 -18.36
N ARG A 270 -22.74 2.83 -18.85
CA ARG A 270 -22.93 4.28 -18.62
C ARG A 270 -23.10 4.67 -17.15
N ARG A 271 -23.42 3.71 -16.27
CA ARG A 271 -23.52 3.88 -14.81
C ARG A 271 -22.21 3.50 -14.11
N GLY A 272 -21.14 3.23 -14.86
CA GLY A 272 -19.84 2.84 -14.35
C GLY A 272 -19.78 1.40 -13.83
N ARG A 273 -20.79 0.56 -14.08
CA ARG A 273 -20.80 -0.84 -13.61
C ARG A 273 -20.17 -1.72 -14.66
N LEU A 274 -19.45 -2.75 -14.22
CA LEU A 274 -18.87 -3.73 -15.15
C LEU A 274 -19.99 -4.44 -15.93
N LYS A 275 -19.85 -4.53 -17.26
CA LYS A 275 -20.85 -5.16 -18.14
C LYS A 275 -20.99 -6.65 -17.80
N ALA A 276 -22.20 -7.20 -18.00
CA ALA A 276 -22.53 -8.59 -17.67
C ALA A 276 -21.60 -9.61 -18.36
N LEU A 277 -21.22 -9.37 -19.62
CA LEU A 277 -20.26 -10.17 -20.36
C LEU A 277 -18.94 -10.33 -19.58
N TRP A 278 -18.34 -9.22 -19.17
CA TRP A 278 -17.10 -9.19 -18.39
C TRP A 278 -17.25 -9.81 -17.00
N VAL A 279 -18.41 -9.65 -16.36
CA VAL A 279 -18.69 -10.35 -15.10
C VAL A 279 -18.63 -11.87 -15.30
N GLY A 280 -19.19 -12.38 -16.41
CA GLY A 280 -19.15 -13.79 -16.78
C GLY A 280 -17.73 -14.31 -17.00
N HIS A 281 -16.93 -13.62 -17.81
CA HIS A 281 -15.52 -14.02 -18.04
C HIS A 281 -14.69 -14.03 -16.77
N ILE A 282 -14.85 -13.03 -15.90
CA ILE A 282 -14.14 -12.99 -14.62
C ILE A 282 -14.60 -14.13 -13.70
N GLN A 283 -15.89 -14.45 -13.68
CA GLN A 283 -16.40 -15.60 -12.92
C GLN A 283 -15.80 -16.90 -13.43
N PHE A 284 -15.69 -17.07 -14.75
CA PHE A 284 -15.01 -18.21 -15.36
C PHE A 284 -13.54 -18.31 -14.90
N LEU A 285 -12.77 -17.22 -14.98
CA LEU A 285 -11.38 -17.24 -14.51
C LEU A 285 -11.27 -17.66 -13.03
N VAL A 286 -12.13 -17.12 -12.17
CA VAL A 286 -12.14 -17.46 -10.74
C VAL A 286 -12.52 -18.93 -10.51
N GLN A 287 -13.51 -19.45 -11.26
CA GLN A 287 -13.97 -20.84 -11.12
C GLN A 287 -12.90 -21.86 -11.52
N HIS A 288 -12.04 -21.49 -12.47
CA HIS A 288 -10.97 -22.35 -13.00
C HIS A 288 -9.58 -22.00 -12.43
N ASP A 289 -9.51 -21.23 -11.35
CA ASP A 289 -8.25 -20.79 -10.70
C ASP A 289 -7.25 -20.10 -11.65
N ASN A 290 -7.77 -19.46 -12.71
CA ASN A 290 -6.96 -18.70 -13.64
C ASN A 290 -6.69 -17.29 -13.10
N PRO A 291 -5.44 -16.80 -13.15
CA PRO A 291 -5.10 -15.50 -12.60
C PRO A 291 -5.74 -14.37 -13.42
N ILE A 292 -6.43 -13.46 -12.73
CA ILE A 292 -6.94 -12.23 -13.34
C ILE A 292 -5.74 -11.29 -13.54
N THR A 293 -5.41 -11.00 -14.80
CA THR A 293 -4.32 -10.10 -15.19
C THR A 293 -4.74 -9.25 -16.38
N ALA A 294 -4.05 -8.13 -16.62
CA ALA A 294 -4.27 -7.30 -17.79
C ALA A 294 -4.14 -8.09 -19.10
N ALA A 295 -3.15 -8.99 -19.17
CA ALA A 295 -2.90 -9.84 -20.32
C ALA A 295 -4.09 -10.78 -20.59
N ALA A 296 -4.61 -11.45 -19.56
CA ALA A 296 -5.78 -12.31 -19.68
C ALA A 296 -7.01 -11.52 -20.16
N MET A 297 -7.21 -10.30 -19.67
CA MET A 297 -8.34 -9.46 -20.10
C MET A 297 -8.25 -9.06 -21.58
N VAL A 298 -7.05 -8.71 -22.07
CA VAL A 298 -6.82 -8.41 -23.49
C VAL A 298 -7.03 -9.66 -24.35
N GLN A 299 -6.52 -10.81 -23.92
CA GLN A 299 -6.65 -12.06 -24.68
C GLN A 299 -8.10 -12.50 -24.80
N ILE A 300 -8.88 -12.44 -23.71
CA ILE A 300 -10.34 -12.70 -23.76
C ILE A 300 -11.01 -11.76 -24.77
N GLN A 301 -10.68 -10.46 -24.76
CA GLN A 301 -11.28 -9.52 -25.70
C GLN A 301 -10.99 -9.92 -27.16
N LYS A 302 -9.76 -10.30 -27.46
CA LYS A 302 -9.40 -10.72 -28.82
C LYS A 302 -10.11 -12.01 -29.25
N ILE A 303 -10.28 -12.96 -28.34
CA ILE A 303 -11.07 -14.18 -28.61
C ILE A 303 -12.52 -13.81 -28.92
N GLU A 304 -13.14 -12.92 -28.13
CA GLU A 304 -14.52 -12.45 -28.36
C GLU A 304 -14.66 -11.68 -29.69
N GLU A 305 -13.59 -11.02 -30.15
CA GLU A 305 -13.51 -10.36 -31.45
C GLU A 305 -13.16 -11.32 -32.61
N GLY A 306 -12.90 -12.60 -32.33
CA GLY A 306 -12.49 -13.61 -33.31
C GLY A 306 -11.08 -13.39 -33.87
N SER A 307 -10.24 -12.63 -33.16
CA SER A 307 -8.88 -12.28 -33.59
C SER A 307 -7.80 -13.21 -33.02
N ASP A 308 -8.09 -13.97 -31.96
CA ASP A 308 -7.21 -14.99 -31.37
C ASP A 308 -7.99 -16.32 -31.19
N GLU A 309 -7.29 -17.46 -31.26
CA GLU A 309 -7.89 -18.79 -31.02
C GLU A 309 -7.92 -19.19 -29.53
N VAL A 310 -8.95 -19.94 -29.12
CA VAL A 310 -9.19 -20.33 -27.72
C VAL A 310 -8.10 -21.27 -27.17
N CYS A 311 -7.49 -22.08 -28.03
CA CYS A 311 -6.55 -23.14 -27.65
C CYS A 311 -5.25 -22.63 -27.01
N GLU A 312 -4.88 -21.37 -27.25
CA GLU A 312 -3.69 -20.75 -26.65
C GLU A 312 -3.97 -20.16 -25.25
N PHE A 313 -5.23 -20.10 -24.81
CA PHE A 313 -5.63 -19.33 -23.62
C PHE A 313 -5.79 -20.16 -22.35
N ILE A 314 -6.18 -21.43 -22.47
CA ILE A 314 -6.51 -22.27 -21.33
C ILE A 314 -5.60 -23.50 -21.34
N ASP A 315 -4.66 -23.58 -20.39
CA ASP A 315 -3.93 -24.82 -20.08
C ASP A 315 -4.86 -25.79 -19.32
N ASP A 316 -6.03 -26.03 -19.89
CA ASP A 316 -7.02 -26.96 -19.35
C ASP A 316 -6.81 -28.30 -20.03
N GLU A 317 -6.21 -29.22 -19.28
CA GLU A 317 -6.02 -30.62 -19.65
C GLU A 317 -7.34 -31.28 -20.11
N VAL A 318 -8.50 -30.78 -19.66
CA VAL A 318 -9.84 -31.24 -20.07
C VAL A 318 -10.23 -30.74 -21.46
N LEU A 319 -9.86 -29.51 -21.84
CA LEU A 319 -10.09 -28.98 -23.19
C LEU A 319 -9.17 -29.66 -24.21
N ARG A 320 -7.90 -29.92 -23.84
CA ARG A 320 -6.98 -30.71 -24.68
C ARG A 320 -7.51 -32.13 -24.91
N LYS A 321 -7.97 -32.82 -23.86
CA LYS A 321 -8.56 -34.16 -24.00
C LYS A 321 -9.82 -34.19 -24.87
N LYS A 322 -10.63 -33.13 -24.87
CA LYS A 322 -11.79 -33.02 -25.77
C LYS A 322 -11.39 -32.82 -27.23
N GLN A 323 -10.38 -31.98 -27.50
CA GLN A 323 -9.87 -31.84 -28.87
C GLN A 323 -9.16 -33.09 -29.36
N ASP A 324 -8.37 -33.75 -28.52
CA ASP A 324 -7.73 -35.02 -28.87
C ASP A 324 -8.74 -36.13 -29.14
N ALA A 325 -9.95 -36.06 -28.54
CA ALA A 325 -11.04 -36.97 -28.83
C ALA A 325 -11.74 -36.65 -30.16
N VAL A 326 -12.01 -35.36 -30.43
CA VAL A 326 -12.62 -34.91 -31.69
C VAL A 326 -11.70 -35.17 -32.90
N VAL A 327 -10.40 -34.88 -32.77
CA VAL A 327 -9.41 -35.14 -33.83
C VAL A 327 -9.22 -36.64 -34.06
N LYS A 328 -9.41 -37.49 -33.05
CA LYS A 328 -9.39 -38.95 -33.23
C LYS A 328 -10.64 -39.48 -33.93
N GLU A 329 -11.81 -38.92 -33.65
CA GLU A 329 -13.05 -39.29 -34.33
C GLU A 329 -13.00 -38.89 -35.83
N GLU A 330 -12.43 -37.73 -36.16
CA GLU A 330 -12.28 -37.30 -37.56
C GLU A 330 -11.27 -38.14 -38.36
N VAL A 331 -10.27 -38.73 -37.70
CA VAL A 331 -9.25 -39.60 -38.34
C VAL A 331 -9.72 -41.06 -38.46
N GLU A 332 -10.73 -41.48 -37.69
CA GLU A 332 -11.35 -42.81 -37.80
C GLU A 332 -12.54 -42.84 -38.80
N GLU A 333 -12.98 -41.68 -39.29
CA GLU A 333 -14.05 -41.54 -40.31
C GLU A 333 -13.54 -41.28 -41.76
N GLU A 334 -12.22 -41.16 -41.97
CA GLU A 334 -11.55 -41.21 -43.29
C GLU A 334 -10.95 -42.60 -43.58
#